data_AF-A0A5C3QSJ2-F1
#
_entry.id   AF-A0A5C3QSJ2-F1
#
_cell.length_a   1.000
_cell.length_b   1.000
_cell.length_c   1.000
_cell.angle_alpha   90.00
_cell.angle_beta   90.00
_cell.angle_gamma   90.00
#
_symmetry.space_group_name_H-M   'P 1'
#
loop_
_entity.id
_entity.type
_entity.pdbx_description
1 polymer ?
#
loop_
_entity_poly.entity_id
_entity_poly.type
_entity_poly.pdbx_seq_one_letter_code
_entity_poly.pdbx_strand_id
1 'polypeptide(L)'
;MQKAKGTTYIWSKSSCVAAAFCESPQSIIQHSRCKEFNPKIAEQAAAPALSFNIFKNIVGAECADVGDPMDQQDFVDFVYRTLESIGTNAWPNANEVVGWCNNIKNWTKTGSMIPYNNLNDYLRYYKA
;
A
#
# COMPACT_ATOMS: atom_id res chain seq x y z
N MET A 1 -8.69 -14.23 -18.64
CA MET A 1 -8.31 -14.21 -17.21
C MET A 1 -6.83 -14.53 -17.11
N GLN A 2 -5.96 -13.52 -16.96
CA GLN A 2 -4.55 -13.78 -16.69
C GLN A 2 -4.40 -14.23 -15.24
N LYS A 3 -3.91 -15.46 -15.02
CA LYS A 3 -3.43 -15.89 -13.70
C LYS A 3 -2.33 -14.92 -13.26
N ALA A 4 -2.55 -14.19 -12.17
CA ALA A 4 -1.45 -13.53 -11.49
C ALA A 4 -0.42 -14.62 -11.17
N LYS A 5 0.81 -14.53 -11.71
CA LYS A 5 1.92 -15.38 -11.26
C LYS A 5 2.04 -15.17 -9.76
N GLY A 6 1.62 -16.18 -8.98
CA GLY A 6 1.44 -16.07 -7.54
C GLY A 6 2.73 -15.67 -6.85
N THR A 7 2.87 -14.38 -6.52
CA THR A 7 3.93 -13.86 -5.68
C THR A 7 3.54 -14.04 -4.22
N THR A 8 4.51 -14.32 -3.36
CA THR A 8 4.35 -14.24 -1.90
C THR A 8 4.70 -12.84 -1.38
N TYR A 9 5.33 -12.01 -2.22
CA TYR A 9 5.73 -10.63 -1.93
C TYR A 9 4.62 -9.64 -2.31
N ILE A 10 3.54 -9.66 -1.54
CA ILE A 10 2.35 -8.85 -1.80
C ILE A 10 2.63 -7.34 -1.72
N TRP A 11 3.45 -6.90 -0.76
CA TRP A 11 3.89 -5.50 -0.62
C TRP A 11 5.03 -5.10 -1.58
N SER A 12 5.30 -5.92 -2.59
CA SER A 12 6.16 -5.56 -3.72
C SER A 12 5.35 -5.24 -4.99
N LYS A 13 4.03 -5.06 -4.87
CA LYS A 13 3.12 -4.71 -5.96
C LYS A 13 2.36 -3.43 -5.62
N SER A 14 2.51 -2.40 -6.46
CA SER A 14 1.86 -1.10 -6.23
C SER A 14 0.34 -1.24 -6.09
N SER A 15 -0.28 -2.05 -6.94
CA SER A 15 -1.73 -2.31 -6.87
C SER A 15 -2.17 -2.94 -5.56
N CYS A 16 -1.41 -3.89 -4.99
CA CYS A 16 -1.72 -4.46 -3.69
C CYS A 16 -1.54 -3.45 -2.55
N VAL A 17 -0.52 -2.60 -2.62
CA VAL A 17 -0.29 -1.54 -1.63
C VAL A 17 -1.40 -0.48 -1.70
N ALA A 18 -1.75 0.01 -2.89
CA ALA A 18 -2.84 0.96 -3.08
C ALA A 18 -4.20 0.39 -2.62
N ALA A 19 -4.49 -0.87 -2.95
CA ALA A 19 -5.71 -1.54 -2.49
C ALA A 19 -5.75 -1.69 -0.95
N ALA A 20 -4.60 -1.90 -0.31
CA ALA A 20 -4.51 -1.99 1.15
C ALA A 20 -4.78 -0.65 1.85
N PHE A 21 -4.56 0.46 1.16
CA PHE A 21 -4.92 1.79 1.67
C PHE A 21 -6.42 2.08 1.58
N CYS A 22 -7.08 1.58 0.52
CA CYS A 22 -8.52 1.75 0.30
C CYS A 22 -9.36 0.84 1.23
N GLU A 23 -9.04 -0.46 1.28
CA GLU A 23 -9.87 -1.46 1.98
C GLU A 23 -9.34 -1.76 3.38
N SER A 24 -8.11 -2.29 3.45
CA SER A 24 -7.28 -2.52 4.63
C SER A 24 -6.18 -3.53 4.28
N PRO A 25 -5.01 -3.51 4.93
CA PRO A 25 -3.96 -4.49 4.69
C PRO A 25 -4.40 -5.92 5.03
N GLN A 26 -5.21 -6.09 6.08
CA GLN A 26 -5.77 -7.39 6.46
C GLN A 26 -6.64 -7.99 5.35
N SER A 27 -7.57 -7.20 4.79
CA SER A 27 -8.47 -7.67 3.74
C SER A 27 -7.71 -8.07 2.48
N ILE A 28 -6.68 -7.31 2.10
CA ILE A 28 -5.85 -7.63 0.93
C ILE A 28 -5.05 -8.92 1.13
N ILE A 29 -4.50 -9.14 2.33
CA ILE A 29 -3.83 -10.40 2.69
C ILE A 29 -4.83 -11.56 2.63
N GLN A 30 -5.98 -11.44 3.28
CA GLN A 30 -6.98 -12.51 3.33
C GLN A 30 -7.49 -12.87 1.93
N HIS A 31 -7.86 -11.87 1.13
CA HIS A 31 -8.30 -12.08 -0.24
C HIS A 31 -7.23 -12.78 -1.09
N SER A 32 -5.98 -12.36 -0.97
CA SER A 32 -4.87 -12.96 -1.71
C SER A 32 -4.52 -14.38 -1.24
N ARG A 33 -4.87 -14.74 0.00
CA ARG A 33 -4.66 -16.08 0.58
C ARG A 33 -5.76 -17.08 0.26
N CYS A 34 -6.98 -16.62 -0.07
CA CYS A 34 -8.12 -17.51 -0.35
C CYS A 34 -7.75 -18.57 -1.39
N LYS A 35 -8.37 -19.76 -1.28
CA LYS A 35 -7.97 -21.05 -1.90
C LYS A 35 -7.63 -21.00 -3.40
N GLU A 36 -8.15 -20.01 -4.13
CA GLU A 36 -7.94 -19.83 -5.58
C GLU A 36 -6.80 -18.86 -5.93
N PHE A 37 -6.29 -18.07 -4.98
CA PHE A 37 -5.31 -17.01 -5.22
C PHE A 37 -3.88 -17.45 -4.88
N ASN A 38 -3.51 -17.60 -3.59
CA ASN A 38 -2.18 -18.10 -3.20
C ASN A 38 -2.07 -18.41 -1.69
N PRO A 39 -2.27 -19.67 -1.24
CA PRO A 39 -2.13 -20.02 0.18
C PRO A 39 -0.70 -19.89 0.73
N LYS A 40 0.30 -19.65 -0.12
CA LYS A 40 1.71 -19.45 0.29
C LYS A 40 2.04 -18.02 0.71
N ILE A 41 1.16 -17.05 0.43
CA ILE A 41 1.27 -15.72 1.05
C ILE A 41 1.24 -15.93 2.56
N ALA A 42 1.99 -15.16 3.35
CA ALA A 42 1.99 -15.31 4.81
C ALA A 42 0.78 -14.61 5.45
N GLU A 43 0.51 -14.88 6.72
CA GLU A 43 -0.42 -14.05 7.50
C GLU A 43 0.12 -12.63 7.61
N GLN A 44 -0.74 -11.63 7.82
CA GLN A 44 -0.37 -10.21 7.70
C GLN A 44 0.88 -9.81 8.48
N ALA A 45 0.98 -10.21 9.76
CA ALA A 45 2.14 -9.91 10.61
C ALA A 45 3.45 -10.58 10.11
N ALA A 46 3.33 -11.70 9.40
CA ALA A 46 4.44 -12.45 8.81
C ALA A 46 4.65 -12.14 7.31
N ALA A 47 3.84 -11.26 6.72
CA ALA A 47 4.02 -10.83 5.34
C ALA A 47 5.40 -10.17 5.18
N PRO A 48 6.10 -10.39 4.04
CA PRO A 48 7.35 -9.70 3.75
C PRO A 48 7.20 -8.19 3.89
N ALA A 49 8.26 -7.50 4.29
CA ALA A 49 8.24 -6.05 4.42
C ALA A 49 7.85 -5.34 3.10
N LEU A 50 7.34 -4.12 3.22
CA LEU A 50 7.13 -3.22 2.09
C LEU A 50 8.41 -3.13 1.27
N SER A 51 8.31 -3.32 -0.04
CA SER A 51 9.48 -3.14 -0.89
C SER A 51 9.94 -1.69 -0.84
N PHE A 52 11.23 -1.45 -0.57
CA PHE A 52 11.82 -0.11 -0.65
C PHE A 52 11.62 0.54 -2.03
N ASN A 53 11.56 -0.25 -3.11
CA ASN A 53 11.26 0.29 -4.44
C ASN A 53 9.82 0.80 -4.53
N ILE A 54 8.86 0.10 -3.90
CA ILE A 54 7.48 0.60 -3.82
C ILE A 54 7.43 1.86 -2.96
N PHE A 55 8.14 1.90 -1.83
CA PHE A 55 8.20 3.10 -1.01
C PHE A 55 8.80 4.30 -1.76
N LYS A 56 9.89 4.10 -2.51
CA LYS A 56 10.46 5.13 -3.40
C LYS A 56 9.46 5.58 -4.47
N ASN A 57 8.66 4.67 -5.02
CA ASN A 57 7.61 5.02 -5.97
C ASN A 57 6.45 5.79 -5.34
N ILE A 58 6.26 5.69 -4.02
CA ILE A 58 5.29 6.48 -3.28
C ILE A 58 5.81 7.92 -3.13
N VAL A 59 6.97 8.08 -2.50
CA VAL A 59 7.58 9.39 -2.19
C VAL A 59 8.09 10.12 -3.45
N GLY A 60 8.27 9.39 -4.57
CA GLY A 60 8.75 9.97 -5.82
C GLY A 60 10.29 9.95 -5.93
N ALA A 61 10.76 9.99 -7.18
CA ALA A 61 12.17 9.81 -7.52
C ALA A 61 13.08 10.98 -7.09
N GLU A 62 12.52 12.15 -6.78
CA GLU A 62 13.30 13.34 -6.37
C GLU A 62 13.79 13.25 -4.92
N CYS A 63 13.22 12.34 -4.13
CA CYS A 63 13.59 12.01 -2.75
C CYS A 63 14.55 10.80 -2.66
N ALA A 64 15.44 10.65 -3.66
CA ALA A 64 16.18 9.42 -3.94
C ALA A 64 17.06 8.88 -2.80
N ASP A 65 17.37 9.71 -1.79
CA ASP A 65 18.19 9.37 -0.64
C ASP A 65 17.40 8.67 0.50
N VAL A 66 16.53 7.71 0.16
CA VAL A 66 16.00 6.59 0.99
C VAL A 66 15.35 6.93 2.36
N GLY A 67 15.31 8.19 2.77
CA GLY A 67 14.93 8.62 4.12
C GLY A 67 13.73 9.55 4.18
N ASP A 68 13.30 10.09 3.04
CA ASP A 68 12.22 11.07 3.04
C ASP A 68 10.90 10.39 3.39
N PRO A 69 10.21 10.87 4.43
CA PRO A 69 8.93 10.33 4.83
C PRO A 69 7.86 10.74 3.82
N MET A 70 6.88 9.86 3.59
CA MET A 70 5.75 10.10 2.71
C MET A 70 4.87 11.23 3.26
N ASP A 71 4.58 12.24 2.46
CA ASP A 71 3.56 13.23 2.78
C ASP A 71 2.17 12.86 2.21
N GLN A 72 1.18 13.75 2.34
CA GLN A 72 -0.16 13.48 1.83
C GLN A 72 -0.22 13.50 0.29
N GLN A 73 0.55 14.36 -0.37
CA GLN A 73 0.52 14.48 -1.83
C GLN A 73 1.19 13.27 -2.46
N ASP A 74 2.31 12.79 -1.91
CA ASP A 74 2.98 11.55 -2.30
C ASP A 74 2.00 10.36 -2.31
N PHE A 75 1.22 10.26 -1.23
CA PHE A 75 0.20 9.23 -1.10
C PHE A 75 -0.87 9.34 -2.18
N VAL A 76 -1.42 10.54 -2.39
CA VAL A 76 -2.48 10.80 -3.37
C VAL A 76 -1.99 10.49 -4.78
N ASP A 77 -0.80 10.96 -5.13
CA ASP A 77 -0.18 10.74 -6.43
C ASP A 77 0.11 9.26 -6.66
N PHE A 78 0.61 8.55 -5.65
CA PHE A 78 0.81 7.12 -5.74
C PHE A 78 -0.47 6.34 -6.03
N VAL A 79 -1.56 6.66 -5.32
CA VAL A 79 -2.85 5.99 -5.54
C VAL A 79 -3.33 6.25 -6.97
N TYR A 80 -3.36 7.51 -7.41
CA TYR A 80 -3.85 7.84 -8.75
C TYR A 80 -2.98 7.28 -9.88
N ARG A 81 -1.64 7.36 -9.78
CA ARG A 81 -0.73 6.69 -10.74
C ARG A 81 -0.93 5.19 -10.78
N THR A 82 -1.22 4.57 -9.63
CA THR A 82 -1.49 3.13 -9.57
C THR A 82 -2.79 2.78 -10.25
N LEU A 83 -3.86 3.54 -10.02
CA LEU A 83 -5.15 3.38 -10.69
C LEU A 83 -5.03 3.56 -12.21
N GLU A 84 -4.27 4.55 -12.65
CA GLU A 84 -3.96 4.75 -14.07
C GLU A 84 -3.26 3.52 -14.65
N SER A 85 -2.23 3.01 -13.97
CA SER A 85 -1.44 1.86 -14.43
C SER A 85 -2.23 0.56 -14.60
N ILE A 86 -3.31 0.39 -13.82
CA ILE A 86 -4.20 -0.78 -13.93
C ILE A 86 -5.36 -0.55 -14.92
N GLY A 87 -5.49 0.65 -15.48
CA GLY A 87 -6.52 0.98 -16.48
C GLY A 87 -7.94 0.94 -15.94
N THR A 88 -8.16 1.33 -14.69
CA THR A 88 -9.53 1.40 -14.13
C THR A 88 -10.28 2.64 -14.64
N ASN A 89 -11.61 2.51 -14.72
CA ASN A 89 -12.52 3.64 -14.95
C ASN A 89 -13.23 4.08 -13.65
N ALA A 90 -13.02 3.35 -12.55
CA ALA A 90 -13.52 3.71 -11.24
C ALA A 90 -12.45 4.51 -10.49
N TRP A 91 -12.73 5.80 -10.28
CA TRP A 91 -11.83 6.74 -9.64
C TRP A 91 -12.44 7.23 -8.34
N PRO A 92 -11.78 7.04 -7.19
CA PRO A 92 -12.24 7.60 -5.92
C PRO A 92 -12.12 9.13 -5.97
N ASN A 93 -12.94 9.81 -5.17
CA ASN A 93 -12.81 11.26 -5.05
C ASN A 93 -11.54 11.61 -4.26
N ALA A 94 -10.97 12.79 -4.49
CA ALA A 94 -9.72 13.19 -3.82
C ALA A 94 -9.84 13.25 -2.28
N ASN A 95 -10.99 13.67 -1.74
CA ASN A 95 -11.22 13.71 -0.30
C ASN A 95 -11.24 12.32 0.34
N GLU A 96 -11.70 11.31 -0.39
CA GLU A 96 -11.72 9.91 0.01
C GLU A 96 -10.29 9.37 0.11
N VAL A 97 -9.46 9.63 -0.92
CA VAL A 97 -8.04 9.26 -0.92
C VAL A 97 -7.29 9.97 0.22
N VAL A 98 -7.57 11.26 0.44
CA VAL A 98 -7.02 12.00 1.60
C VAL A 98 -7.49 11.38 2.92
N GLY A 99 -8.75 10.93 3.00
CA GLY A 99 -9.29 10.20 4.14
C GLY A 99 -8.52 8.92 4.45
N TRP A 100 -8.16 8.14 3.43
CA TRP A 100 -7.32 6.95 3.58
C TRP A 100 -5.92 7.29 4.12
N CYS A 101 -5.29 8.36 3.62
CA CYS A 101 -4.02 8.85 4.15
C CYS A 101 -4.15 9.26 5.63
N ASN A 102 -5.24 9.94 6.00
CA ASN A 102 -5.50 10.34 7.37
C ASN A 102 -5.66 9.15 8.31
N ASN A 103 -6.27 8.05 7.87
CA ASN A 103 -6.37 6.83 8.65
C ASN A 103 -4.98 6.26 8.99
N ILE A 104 -4.06 6.27 8.02
CA ILE A 104 -2.67 5.85 8.25
C ILE A 104 -2.00 6.79 9.25
N LYS A 105 -2.04 8.10 9.04
CA LYS A 105 -1.44 9.11 9.94
C LYS A 105 -1.95 8.98 11.38
N ASN A 106 -3.26 8.76 11.55
CA ASN A 106 -3.88 8.60 12.85
C ASN A 106 -3.40 7.32 13.56
N TRP A 107 -3.22 6.23 12.82
CA TRP A 107 -2.71 4.99 13.37
C TRP A 107 -1.22 5.06 13.70
N THR A 108 -0.40 5.63 12.80
CA THR A 108 1.05 5.72 12.96
C THR A 108 1.48 6.76 13.99
N LYS A 109 0.65 7.77 14.26
CA LYS A 109 0.94 8.91 15.16
C LYS A 109 2.19 9.70 14.76
N THR A 110 2.46 9.82 13.46
CA THR A 110 3.68 10.45 12.93
C THR A 110 3.51 11.93 12.56
N GLY A 111 2.29 12.48 12.62
CA GLY A 111 2.00 13.86 12.24
C GLY A 111 1.72 13.98 10.74
N SER A 112 2.31 14.98 10.08
CA SER A 112 2.07 15.27 8.66
C SER A 112 2.83 14.37 7.68
N MET A 113 3.88 13.70 8.15
CA MET A 113 4.73 12.83 7.32
C MET A 113 4.74 11.41 7.91
N ILE A 114 4.89 10.39 7.06
CA ILE A 114 4.91 8.98 7.44
C ILE A 114 6.23 8.34 6.98
N PRO A 115 7.14 8.01 7.92
CA PRO A 115 8.37 7.30 7.61
C PRO A 115 8.12 5.86 7.11
N TYR A 116 9.09 5.31 6.37
CA TYR A 116 9.04 3.94 5.85
C TYR A 116 8.65 2.89 6.91
N ASN A 117 9.30 2.93 8.08
CA ASN A 117 9.06 1.94 9.13
C ASN A 117 7.61 1.97 9.62
N ASN A 118 7.05 3.17 9.78
CA ASN A 118 5.66 3.34 10.22
C ASN A 118 4.66 2.87 9.16
N LEU A 119 4.91 3.15 7.88
CA LEU A 119 4.07 2.66 6.79
C LEU A 119 4.16 1.13 6.65
N ASN A 120 5.37 0.57 6.78
CA ASN A 120 5.59 -0.87 6.78
C ASN A 120 4.87 -1.55 7.95
N ASP A 121 4.91 -0.97 9.14
CA ASP A 121 4.20 -1.48 10.31
C ASP A 121 2.69 -1.39 10.15
N TYR A 122 2.17 -0.31 9.56
CA TYR A 122 0.76 -0.20 9.21
C TYR A 122 0.32 -1.38 8.33
N LEU A 123 1.06 -1.68 7.26
CA LEU A 123 0.73 -2.81 6.38
C LEU A 123 0.78 -4.18 7.09
N ARG A 124 1.61 -4.33 8.12
CA ARG A 124 1.78 -5.61 8.85
C ARG A 124 0.86 -5.77 10.05
N TYR A 125 0.34 -4.68 10.61
CA TYR A 125 -0.35 -4.72 11.90
C TYR A 125 -1.70 -4.01 11.97
N TYR A 126 -2.02 -3.11 11.03
CA TYR A 126 -3.34 -2.47 11.02
C TYR A 126 -4.45 -3.46 10.66
N LYS A 127 -5.49 -3.46 11.49
CA LYS A 127 -6.70 -4.27 11.34
C LYS A 127 -7.88 -3.32 11.45
N ALA A 128 -8.71 -3.28 10.40
CA ALA A 128 -9.95 -2.51 10.35
C ALA A 128 -11.13 -3.41 10.70
#